data_AF-A0A957CU15-F1
#
_entry.id   AF-A0A957CU15-F1
#
_cell.length_a   1.000
_cell.length_b   1.000
_cell.length_c   1.000
_cell.angle_alpha   90.00
_cell.angle_beta   90.00
_cell.angle_gamma   90.00
#
_symmetry.space_group_name_H-M   'P 1'
#
loop_
_entity.id
_entity.type
_entity.pdbx_description
1 polymer ?
#
loop_
_entity_poly.entity_id
_entity_poly.type
_entity_poly.pdbx_seq_one_letter_code
_entity_poly.pdbx_strand_id
1 'polypeptide(L)'
;MFTSIFGLVAFFATLNERLIELIYKPIAEQLPANPVVLMATPYLAMITGVALALSFQLDIISPLVTALSIDLVSPWPGIVITGLIIGSGSNFLHDIWPQTK
;
A
#
# COMPACT_ATOMS: atom_id res chain seq x y z
N MET A 1 0.80 5.79 -20.11
CA MET A 1 -0.22 5.11 -19.27
C MET A 1 0.40 4.42 -18.06
N PHE A 2 1.43 3.58 -18.24
CA PHE A 2 2.17 2.94 -17.12
C PHE A 2 2.66 3.93 -16.06
N THR A 3 3.30 5.03 -16.45
CA THR A 3 3.82 6.03 -15.50
C THR A 3 2.73 6.64 -14.61
N SER A 4 1.51 6.77 -15.13
CA SER A 4 0.39 7.37 -14.41
C SER A 4 -0.15 6.47 -13.30
N ILE A 5 -0.16 5.14 -13.48
CA ILE A 5 -0.66 4.21 -12.46
C ILE A 5 0.34 4.06 -11.30
N PHE A 6 1.65 4.03 -11.58
CA PHE A 6 2.67 4.04 -10.53
C PHE A 6 2.63 5.34 -9.72
N GLY A 7 2.46 6.49 -10.38
CA GLY A 7 2.28 7.77 -9.70
C GLY A 7 1.05 7.79 -8.79
N LEU A 8 -0.07 7.23 -9.24
CA LEU A 8 -1.29 7.12 -8.44
C LEU A 8 -1.12 6.18 -7.24
N VAL A 9 -0.44 5.04 -7.41
CA VAL A 9 -0.14 4.12 -6.31
C VAL A 9 0.81 4.76 -5.29
N ALA A 10 1.83 5.49 -5.74
CA ALA A 10 2.72 6.22 -4.84
C ALA A 10 1.98 7.34 -4.07
N PHE A 11 1.08 8.05 -4.74
CA PHE A 11 0.19 9.03 -4.11
C PHE A 11 -0.68 8.36 -3.03
N PHE A 12 -1.32 7.23 -3.35
CA PHE A 12 -2.14 6.51 -2.36
C PHE A 12 -1.31 5.91 -1.23
N ALA A 13 -0.10 5.43 -1.47
CA ALA A 13 0.78 4.93 -0.42
C ALA A 13 1.11 6.05 0.58
N THR A 14 1.42 7.25 0.07
CA THR A 14 1.69 8.44 0.89
C THR A 14 0.44 8.90 1.62
N LEU A 15 -0.71 8.93 0.94
CA LEU A 15 -1.99 9.30 1.55
C LEU A 15 -2.36 8.34 2.68
N ASN A 16 -2.20 7.03 2.45
CA ASN A 16 -2.48 5.98 3.42
C ASN A 16 -1.59 6.13 4.66
N GLU A 17 -0.30 6.40 4.47
CA GLU A 17 0.64 6.70 5.55
C GLU A 17 0.16 7.91 6.37
N ARG A 18 -0.19 9.03 5.72
CA ARG A 18 -0.72 10.21 6.42
C ARG A 18 -2.02 9.95 7.17
N LEU A 19 -2.89 9.10 6.62
CA LEU A 19 -4.15 8.71 7.27
C LEU A 19 -3.87 7.95 8.57
N ILE A 20 -2.95 6.98 8.55
CA ILE A 20 -2.52 6.25 9.74
C ILE A 20 -1.83 7.17 10.76
N GLU A 21 -0.98 8.09 10.30
CA GLU A 21 -0.27 9.02 11.18
C GLU A 21 -1.16 10.06 11.85
N LEU A 22 -2.10 10.64 11.11
CA LEU A 22 -2.91 11.76 11.61
C LEU A 22 -4.17 11.30 12.34
N ILE A 23 -4.67 10.11 12.02
CA ILE A 23 -5.93 9.60 12.57
C ILE A 23 -5.65 8.48 13.57
N TYR A 24 -4.92 7.44 13.16
CA TYR A 24 -4.79 6.24 13.99
C TYR A 24 -3.77 6.41 15.14
N LYS A 25 -2.55 6.89 14.85
CA LYS A 25 -1.51 7.05 15.88
C LYS A 25 -1.97 7.90 17.08
N PRO A 26 -2.63 9.07 16.91
CA PRO A 26 -3.08 9.88 18.04
C PRO A 26 -4.15 9.19 18.90
N ILE A 27 -5.03 8.39 18.28
CA ILE A 27 -6.02 7.59 19.00
C ILE A 27 -5.33 6.48 19.79
N ALA A 28 -4.36 5.81 19.17
CA ALA A 28 -3.58 4.75 19.79
C ALA A 28 -2.77 5.24 21.00
N GLU A 29 -2.21 6.45 20.94
CA GLU A 29 -1.43 7.08 22.01
C GLU A 29 -2.26 7.48 23.24
N GLN A 30 -3.57 7.70 23.06
CA GLN A 30 -4.50 7.98 24.17
C GLN A 30 -4.90 6.73 24.94
N LEU A 31 -4.66 5.54 24.38
CA LEU A 31 -4.94 4.27 25.03
C LEU A 31 -3.78 3.89 25.98
N PRO A 32 -4.06 3.15 27.06
CA PRO A 32 -3.00 2.57 27.89
C PRO A 32 -2.02 1.80 27.00
N ALA A 33 -0.72 1.95 27.25
CA ALA A 33 0.33 1.31 26.46
C ALA A 33 0.10 -0.21 26.39
N ASN A 34 -0.50 -0.65 25.29
CA ASN A 34 -0.87 -2.03 25.05
C ASN A 34 -0.09 -2.52 23.83
N PRO A 35 0.75 -3.56 23.97
CA PRO A 35 1.48 -4.15 22.85
C PRO A 35 0.60 -4.49 21.64
N VAL A 36 -0.66 -4.86 21.88
CA VAL A 36 -1.64 -5.17 20.84
C VAL A 36 -1.96 -3.96 19.97
N VAL A 37 -2.07 -2.76 20.57
CA VAL A 37 -2.40 -1.51 19.86
C VAL A 37 -1.24 -1.09 18.96
N LEU A 38 0.00 -1.24 19.45
CA LEU A 38 1.21 -0.98 18.66
C LEU A 38 1.32 -1.95 17.48
N MET A 39 1.06 -3.23 17.73
CA MET A 39 1.07 -4.28 16.70
C MET A 39 -0.05 -4.12 15.67
N ALA A 40 -1.16 -3.47 16.01
CA ALA A 40 -2.29 -3.28 15.10
C ALA A 40 -2.01 -2.24 13.99
N THR A 41 -1.11 -1.28 14.23
CA THR A 41 -0.77 -0.21 13.27
C THR A 41 -0.40 -0.71 11.87
N PRO A 42 0.57 -1.64 11.69
CA PRO A 42 0.92 -2.15 10.36
C PRO A 42 -0.22 -2.91 9.68
N TYR A 43 -1.02 -3.67 10.44
CA TYR A 43 -2.16 -4.39 9.87
C TYR A 43 -3.24 -3.42 9.39
N LEU A 44 -3.50 -2.35 10.14
CA LEU A 44 -4.43 -1.31 9.71
C LEU A 44 -3.96 -0.62 8.45
N ALA A 45 -2.67 -0.26 8.36
CA ALA A 45 -2.10 0.31 7.14
C ALA A 45 -2.27 -0.63 5.94
N MET A 46 -2.05 -1.94 6.12
CA MET A 46 -2.28 -2.94 5.06
C MET A 46 -3.75 -3.05 4.68
N ILE A 47 -4.66 -3.11 5.65
CA ILE A 47 -6.11 -3.20 5.40
C ILE A 47 -6.61 -1.97 4.64
N THR A 48 -6.22 -0.76 5.06
CA THR A 48 -6.63 0.48 4.39
C THR A 48 -5.99 0.60 3.01
N GLY A 49 -4.74 0.16 2.83
CA GLY A 49 -4.10 0.09 1.53
C GLY A 49 -4.81 -0.85 0.55
N VAL A 50 -5.20 -2.05 1.01
CA VAL A 50 -5.99 -3.00 0.23
C VAL A 50 -7.39 -2.46 -0.06
N ALA A 51 -8.04 -1.81 0.90
CA ALA A 51 -9.34 -1.18 0.69
C ALA A 51 -9.28 -0.07 -0.38
N LEU A 52 -8.22 0.75 -0.38
CA LEU A 52 -7.99 1.76 -1.42
C LEU A 52 -7.79 1.11 -2.79
N ALA A 53 -6.91 0.11 -2.91
CA ALA A 53 -6.70 -0.57 -4.19
C ALA A 53 -7.98 -1.22 -4.73
N LEU A 54 -8.77 -1.86 -3.87
CA LEU A 54 -10.06 -2.46 -4.26
C LEU A 54 -11.07 -1.40 -4.71
N SER A 55 -11.19 -0.29 -3.98
CA SER A 55 -12.16 0.77 -4.27
C SER A 55 -11.92 1.45 -5.61
N PHE A 56 -10.65 1.55 -6.02
CA PHE A 56 -10.24 2.19 -7.26
C PHE A 56 -9.82 1.19 -8.35
N GLN A 57 -9.97 -0.12 -8.10
CA GLN A 57 -9.52 -1.21 -8.98
C GLN A 57 -8.06 -1.04 -9.46
N LEU A 58 -7.17 -0.65 -8.55
CA LEU A 58 -5.77 -0.39 -8.87
C LEU A 58 -5.01 -1.70 -9.00
N ASP A 59 -4.39 -1.91 -10.15
CA ASP A 59 -3.56 -3.09 -10.41
C ASP A 59 -2.28 -2.69 -11.17
N ILE A 60 -1.15 -2.67 -10.45
CA ILE A 60 0.17 -2.44 -11.06
C ILE A 60 0.85 -3.73 -11.51
N ILE A 61 0.30 -4.90 -11.15
CA ILE A 61 0.89 -6.20 -11.46
C ILE A 61 0.46 -6.65 -12.85
N SER A 62 -0.83 -6.59 -13.20
CA SER A 62 -1.31 -7.01 -14.53
C SER A 62 -0.50 -6.40 -15.69
N PRO A 63 -0.22 -5.08 -15.71
CA PRO A 63 0.59 -4.48 -16.76
C PRO A 63 2.04 -5.01 -16.82
N LEU A 64 2.64 -5.34 -15.67
CA LEU A 64 4.00 -5.90 -15.60
C LEU A 64 4.03 -7.35 -16.09
N VAL A 65 3.04 -8.14 -15.70
CA VAL A 65 2.97 -9.57 -16.03
C VAL A 65 2.65 -9.75 -17.52
N THR A 66 1.79 -8.89 -18.09
CA THR A 66 1.59 -8.80 -19.55
C THR A 66 2.88 -8.43 -20.28
N ALA A 67 3.69 -7.51 -19.75
CA ALA A 67 4.98 -7.17 -20.35
C ALA A 67 5.98 -8.34 -20.36
N LEU A 68 5.82 -9.30 -19.44
CA LEU A 68 6.60 -10.53 -19.36
C LEU A 68 5.97 -11.70 -20.13
N SER A 69 4.86 -11.48 -20.86
CA SER A 69 4.12 -12.53 -21.57
C SER A 69 3.66 -13.67 -20.66
N ILE A 70 3.33 -13.36 -19.41
CA ILE A 70 2.78 -14.30 -18.44
C ILE A 70 1.26 -14.09 -18.40
N ASP A 71 0.50 -15.18 -18.45
CA ASP A 71 -0.95 -15.14 -18.35
C ASP A 71 -1.40 -15.16 -16.89
N LEU A 72 -2.16 -14.13 -16.49
CA LEU A 72 -2.84 -14.10 -15.20
C LEU A 72 -4.17 -14.85 -15.28
N VAL A 73 -4.34 -15.85 -14.42
CA VAL A 73 -5.60 -16.60 -14.28
C VAL A 73 -6.74 -15.71 -13.76
N SER A 74 -6.40 -14.63 -13.05
CA SER A 74 -7.36 -13.72 -12.41
C SER A 74 -6.70 -12.36 -12.15
N PRO A 75 -7.43 -11.23 -12.26
CA PRO A 75 -6.91 -9.89 -11.93
C PRO A 75 -6.86 -9.63 -10.41
N TRP A 76 -7.59 -10.40 -9.61
CA TRP A 76 -7.71 -10.19 -8.17
C TRP A 76 -6.38 -10.19 -7.41
N PRO A 77 -5.42 -11.11 -7.69
CA PRO A 77 -4.11 -11.08 -7.04
C PRO A 77 -3.35 -9.77 -7.30
N GLY A 78 -3.46 -9.20 -8.50
CA GLY A 78 -2.79 -7.96 -8.86
C GLY A 78 -3.30 -6.78 -8.03
N ILE A 79 -4.61 -6.69 -7.85
CA ILE A 79 -5.24 -5.65 -7.01
C ILE A 79 -4.84 -5.79 -5.54
N VAL A 80 -4.88 -7.01 -5.00
CA VAL A 80 -4.53 -7.26 -3.60
C VAL A 80 -3.05 -6.93 -3.34
N ILE A 81 -2.14 -7.38 -4.21
CA ILE A 81 -0.70 -7.08 -4.09
C ILE A 81 -0.47 -5.57 -4.20
N THR A 82 -1.15 -4.89 -5.13
CA THR A 82 -1.09 -3.43 -5.25
C THR A 82 -1.54 -2.75 -3.95
N GLY A 83 -2.60 -3.24 -3.33
CA GLY A 83 -3.08 -2.77 -2.03
C GLY A 83 -2.10 -2.98 -0.89
N LEU A 84 -1.42 -4.13 -0.85
CA LEU A 84 -0.36 -4.41 0.13
C LEU A 84 0.84 -3.47 -0.05
N ILE A 85 1.17 -3.12 -1.31
CA ILE A 85 2.21 -2.14 -1.63
C ILE A 85 1.81 -0.75 -1.12
N ILE A 86 0.58 -0.30 -1.37
CA ILE A 86 0.03 0.94 -0.81
C ILE A 86 0.10 0.91 0.73
N GLY A 87 -0.28 -0.22 1.32
CA GLY A 87 -0.33 -0.43 2.76
C GLY A 87 1.02 -0.44 3.46
N SER A 88 2.08 -0.82 2.73
CA SER A 88 3.45 -0.82 3.22
C SER A 88 4.04 0.60 3.30
N GLY A 89 3.38 1.59 2.69
CA GLY A 89 3.74 3.00 2.76
C GLY A 89 5.07 3.34 2.08
N SER A 90 5.66 4.47 2.47
CA SER A 90 6.95 4.93 1.92
C SER A 90 8.14 4.04 2.25
N ASN A 91 8.06 3.19 3.28
CA ASN A 91 9.11 2.22 3.62
C ASN A 91 9.41 1.28 2.44
N PHE A 92 8.38 0.78 1.76
CA PHE A 92 8.55 -0.03 0.56
C PHE A 92 9.14 0.75 -0.62
N LEU A 93 8.78 2.03 -0.77
CA LEU A 93 9.38 2.91 -1.80
C LEU A 93 10.87 3.15 -1.52
N HIS A 94 11.26 3.31 -0.25
CA HIS A 94 12.66 3.42 0.16
C HIS A 94 13.45 2.12 -0.05
N ASP A 95 12.83 0.97 0.17
CA ASP A 95 13.47 -0.34 -0.03
C ASP A 95 13.63 -0.71 -1.51
N ILE A 96 12.69 -0.29 -2.38
CA ILE A 96 12.74 -0.57 -3.83
C ILE A 96 13.53 0.47 -4.61
N TRP A 97 13.52 1.72 -4.17
CA TRP A 97 14.28 2.80 -4.80
C TRP A 97 15.35 3.31 -3.84
N PRO A 98 16.42 2.51 -3.57
CA PRO A 98 17.51 2.97 -2.74
C PRO A 98 18.09 4.22 -3.38
N GLN A 99 18.10 5.33 -2.64
CA GLN A 99 18.77 6.54 -3.10
C GLN A 99 20.24 6.21 -3.27
N THR A 100 20.70 6.06 -4.51
CA THR A 100 22.12 6.12 -4.84
C THR A 100 22.64 7.44 -4.29
N LYS A 101 23.42 7.36 -3.21
CA LYS A 101 24.23 8.47 -2.74
C LYS A 101 25.19 8.92 -3.83
#